data_AF-A0A653CGA8-F1
#
_entry.id   AF-A0A653CGA8-F1
#
_cell.length_a   1.000
_cell.length_b   1.000
_cell.length_c   1.000
_cell.angle_alpha   90.00
_cell.angle_beta   90.00
_cell.angle_gamma   90.00
#
_symmetry.space_group_name_H-M   'P 1'
#
loop_
_entity.id
_entity.type
_entity.pdbx_description
1 polymer ?
#
loop_
_entity_poly.entity_id
_entity_poly.type
_entity_poly.pdbx_seq_one_letter_code
_entity_poly.pdbx_strand_id
1 'polypeptide(L)'
;MDDEAETHKLWRIRKTVMQLCHIRGYLETQDELDQTLEQFEEQFRDKPSEKRPSRSDLIVLVTHNDDPTDQMFVFFPDELKIGIRTIKTYCSHMQDENIHSNVIS
;
A
#
# COMPACT_ATOMS: atom_id res chain seq x y z
N MET A 1 11.39 -19.72 7.00
CA MET A 1 10.81 -19.43 8.32
C MET A 1 10.62 -17.93 8.50
N ASP A 2 11.50 -17.08 7.98
CA ASP A 2 11.30 -15.62 7.94
C ASP A 2 10.14 -15.14 7.04
N ASP A 3 9.79 -15.88 5.99
CA ASP A 3 8.84 -15.42 4.97
C ASP A 3 7.38 -15.30 5.48
N GLU A 4 6.96 -16.17 6.39
CA GLU A 4 5.61 -16.15 7.00
C GLU A 4 5.48 -15.00 8.02
N ALA A 5 6.54 -14.75 8.79
CA ALA A 5 6.61 -13.64 9.73
C ALA A 5 6.63 -12.28 9.00
N GLU A 6 7.33 -12.19 7.87
CA GLU A 6 7.36 -10.99 7.03
C GLU A 6 5.99 -10.73 6.39
N THR A 7 5.34 -11.76 5.86
CA THR A 7 3.98 -11.69 5.30
C THR A 7 2.96 -11.20 6.34
N HIS A 8 2.97 -11.79 7.53
CA HIS A 8 2.10 -11.36 8.63
C HIS A 8 2.37 -9.92 9.07
N LYS A 9 3.65 -9.49 9.07
CA LYS A 9 4.02 -8.10 9.37
C LYS A 9 3.46 -7.14 8.32
N LEU A 10 3.61 -7.45 7.04
CA LEU A 10 3.09 -6.64 5.93
C LEU A 10 1.56 -6.52 5.97
N TRP A 11 0.87 -7.63 6.23
CA TRP A 11 -0.58 -7.65 6.43
C TRP A 11 -1.03 -6.71 7.58
N ARG A 12 -0.35 -6.77 8.73
CA ARG A 12 -0.65 -5.88 9.87
C ARG A 12 -0.42 -4.41 9.55
N ILE A 13 0.65 -4.09 8.83
CA ILE A 13 0.94 -2.72 8.41
C ILE A 13 -0.16 -2.23 7.46
N ARG A 14 -0.53 -3.03 6.45
CA ARG A 14 -1.61 -2.70 5.50
C ARG A 14 -2.93 -2.47 6.22
N LYS A 15 -3.35 -3.35 7.14
CA LYS A 15 -4.56 -3.16 7.97
C LYS A 15 -4.55 -1.82 8.70
N THR A 16 -3.41 -1.45 9.28
CA THR A 16 -3.27 -0.19 10.02
C THR A 16 -3.37 1.01 9.08
N VAL A 17 -2.76 0.94 7.90
CA VAL A 17 -2.87 1.97 6.86
C VAL A 17 -4.32 2.14 6.41
N MET A 18 -5.02 1.05 6.06
CA MET A 18 -6.41 1.13 5.63
C MET A 18 -7.32 1.74 6.70
N GLN A 19 -7.13 1.36 7.96
CA GLN A 19 -7.84 1.98 9.08
C GLN A 19 -7.56 3.48 9.19
N LEU A 20 -6.31 3.88 9.02
CA LEU A 20 -5.90 5.28 9.06
C LEU A 20 -6.43 6.07 7.86
N CYS A 21 -6.49 5.47 6.67
CA CYS A 21 -7.13 6.04 5.48
C CYS A 21 -8.63 6.22 5.72
N HIS A 22 -9.31 5.21 6.25
CA HIS A 22 -10.74 5.29 6.59
C HIS A 22 -11.03 6.39 7.64
N ILE A 23 -10.23 6.47 8.72
CA ILE A 23 -10.38 7.51 9.75
C ILE A 23 -10.16 8.92 9.17
N ARG A 24 -9.32 9.04 8.14
CA ARG A 24 -9.07 10.30 7.44
C ARG A 24 -10.12 10.64 6.37
N GLY A 25 -11.14 9.82 6.18
CA GLY A 25 -12.18 10.06 5.17
C GLY A 25 -11.83 9.59 3.77
N TYR A 26 -10.79 8.75 3.62
CA TYR A 26 -10.53 8.07 2.35
C TYR A 26 -11.49 6.91 2.14
N LEU A 27 -11.81 6.67 0.87
CA LEU A 27 -12.86 5.78 0.39
C LEU A 27 -12.33 4.34 0.40
N GLU A 28 -12.46 3.69 1.56
CA GLU A 28 -12.08 2.30 1.79
C GLU A 28 -13.31 1.41 1.96
N THR A 29 -13.26 0.19 1.43
CA THR A 29 -14.36 -0.78 1.59
C THR A 29 -14.23 -1.55 2.91
N GLN A 30 -15.36 -2.00 3.46
CA GLN A 30 -15.35 -2.84 4.66
C GLN A 30 -14.60 -4.17 4.42
N ASP A 31 -14.65 -4.70 3.20
CA ASP A 31 -13.95 -5.92 2.79
C ASP A 31 -12.42 -5.74 2.90
N GLU A 32 -11.90 -4.58 2.47
CA GLU A 32 -10.46 -4.26 2.60
C GLU A 32 -10.05 -4.01 4.05
N LEU A 33 -10.92 -3.40 4.86
CA LEU A 33 -10.68 -3.17 6.29
C LEU A 33 -10.70 -4.48 7.09
N ASP A 34 -11.55 -5.44 6.73
CA ASP A 34 -11.67 -6.76 7.38
C ASP A 34 -10.84 -7.85 6.70
N GLN A 35 -10.03 -7.51 5.69
CA GLN A 35 -9.20 -8.45 4.95
C GLN A 35 -8.39 -9.35 5.89
N THR A 36 -8.58 -10.66 5.75
CA THR A 36 -7.89 -11.67 6.56
C THR A 36 -6.49 -11.95 6.02
N LEU A 37 -5.64 -12.56 6.85
CA LEU A 37 -4.31 -12.99 6.41
C LEU A 37 -4.41 -13.97 5.24
N GLU A 38 -5.37 -14.89 5.27
CA GLU A 38 -5.57 -15.88 4.21
C GLU A 38 -5.95 -15.23 2.87
N GLN A 39 -6.84 -14.22 2.89
CA GLN A 39 -7.20 -13.46 1.68
C GLN A 39 -6.02 -12.65 1.14
N PHE A 40 -5.24 -12.06 2.04
CA PHE A 40 -4.02 -11.35 1.67
C PHE A 40 -3.01 -12.32 1.04
N GLU A 41 -2.80 -13.48 1.64
CA GLU A 41 -1.94 -14.51 1.07
C GLU A 41 -2.49 -14.97 -0.27
N GLU A 42 -3.78 -15.22 -0.44
CA GLU A 42 -4.36 -15.60 -1.73
C GLU A 42 -4.12 -14.53 -2.81
N GLN A 43 -4.35 -13.25 -2.53
CA GLN A 43 -4.12 -12.16 -3.50
C GLN A 43 -2.64 -12.00 -3.88
N PHE A 44 -1.73 -12.13 -2.91
CA PHE A 44 -0.32 -11.78 -3.11
C PHE A 44 0.61 -12.98 -3.30
N ARG A 45 0.15 -14.21 -3.04
CA ARG A 45 0.90 -15.47 -3.22
C ARG A 45 0.66 -16.12 -4.59
N ASP A 46 -0.40 -15.74 -5.32
CA ASP A 46 -0.80 -16.39 -6.57
C ASP A 46 0.05 -16.00 -7.80
N LYS A 47 1.00 -15.07 -7.68
CA LYS A 47 1.92 -14.77 -8.79
C LYS A 47 3.00 -15.87 -8.91
N PRO A 48 3.03 -16.64 -10.01
CA PRO A 48 3.94 -17.79 -10.17
C PRO A 48 5.41 -17.42 -10.30
N SER A 49 5.73 -16.12 -10.42
CA SER A 49 7.10 -15.60 -10.40
C SER A 49 7.49 -15.23 -8.97
N GLU A 50 8.29 -16.09 -8.35
CA GLU A 50 9.15 -15.78 -7.20
C GLU A 50 8.47 -15.49 -5.85
N LYS A 51 7.94 -16.54 -5.22
CA LYS A 51 8.02 -16.83 -3.77
C LYS A 51 7.60 -15.77 -2.72
N ARG A 52 7.13 -14.57 -3.05
CA ARG A 52 6.80 -13.52 -2.06
C ARG A 52 5.77 -12.54 -2.64
N PRO A 53 4.89 -11.95 -1.82
CA PRO A 53 4.36 -10.63 -2.11
C PRO A 53 5.55 -9.69 -2.33
N SER A 54 5.70 -9.11 -3.53
CA SER A 54 6.66 -8.03 -3.69
C SER A 54 6.14 -6.83 -2.92
N ARG A 55 6.99 -6.11 -2.17
CA ARG A 55 6.55 -4.88 -1.49
C ARG A 55 6.01 -3.83 -2.47
N SER A 56 6.44 -3.93 -3.74
CA SER A 56 5.90 -3.18 -4.88
C SER A 56 4.44 -3.52 -5.21
N ASP A 57 3.97 -4.74 -4.92
CA ASP A 57 2.56 -5.14 -5.10
C ASP A 57 1.66 -4.61 -3.98
N LEU A 58 2.26 -4.26 -2.83
CA LEU A 58 1.52 -3.75 -1.67
C LEU A 58 1.19 -2.25 -1.74
N ILE A 59 1.51 -1.62 -2.86
CA ILE A 59 1.16 -0.24 -3.14
C ILE A 59 -0.36 -0.08 -3.08
N VAL A 60 -0.81 0.96 -2.36
CA VAL A 60 -2.21 1.33 -2.23
C VAL A 60 -2.38 2.76 -2.71
N LEU A 61 -3.35 2.99 -3.58
CA LEU A 61 -3.85 4.31 -3.94
C LEU A 61 -5.25 4.45 -3.37
N VAL A 62 -5.42 5.38 -2.44
CA VAL A 62 -6.72 5.68 -1.83
C VAL A 62 -7.19 7.05 -2.28
N THR A 63 -8.49 7.23 -2.45
CA THR A 63 -9.10 8.51 -2.90
C THR A 63 -9.99 9.07 -1.81
N HIS A 64 -9.96 10.38 -1.55
CA HIS A 64 -10.76 10.99 -0.50
C HIS A 64 -12.25 10.99 -0.88
N ASN A 65 -13.12 10.77 0.11
CA ASN A 65 -14.55 10.62 -0.13
C ASN A 65 -15.24 11.94 -0.53
N ASP A 66 -14.81 13.06 0.03
CA ASP A 66 -15.36 14.39 -0.31
C ASP A 66 -14.67 15.05 -1.51
N ASP A 67 -13.41 14.69 -1.78
CA ASP A 67 -12.60 15.34 -2.81
C ASP A 67 -11.87 14.27 -3.65
N PRO A 68 -12.35 13.94 -4.86
CA PRO A 68 -11.72 12.92 -5.69
C PRO A 68 -10.35 13.35 -6.26
N THR A 69 -9.96 14.62 -6.10
CA THR A 69 -8.63 15.12 -6.46
C THR A 69 -7.63 14.96 -5.31
N ASP A 70 -8.11 14.79 -4.07
CA ASP A 70 -7.26 14.42 -2.93
C ASP A 70 -7.10 12.90 -2.88
N GLN A 71 -6.01 12.44 -3.51
CA GLN A 71 -5.60 11.05 -3.47
C GLN A 71 -4.39 10.90 -2.56
N MET A 72 -4.28 9.74 -1.93
CA MET A 72 -3.17 9.37 -1.07
C MET A 72 -2.54 8.07 -1.57
N PHE A 73 -1.25 8.15 -1.85
CA PHE A 73 -0.48 7.01 -2.32
C PHE A 73 0.39 6.48 -1.18
N VAL A 74 0.24 5.19 -0.88
CA VAL A 74 1.01 4.49 0.14
C VAL A 74 1.79 3.39 -0.54
N PHE A 75 3.10 3.42 -0.39
CA PHE A 75 4.00 2.41 -0.95
C PHE A 75 4.95 1.89 0.13
N PHE A 76 5.35 0.63 -0.03
CA PHE A 76 6.26 -0.04 0.89
C PHE A 76 7.59 -0.28 0.15
N PRO A 77 8.64 0.49 0.44
CA PRO A 77 9.93 0.29 -0.20
C PRO A 77 10.63 -0.98 0.35
N ASP A 78 11.31 -1.70 -0.54
CA ASP A 78 12.15 -2.85 -0.15
C ASP A 78 13.49 -2.41 0.48
N GLU A 79 13.95 -1.22 0.09
CA GLU A 79 15.20 -0.67 0.58
C GLU A 79 15.00 0.10 1.89
N LEU A 80 15.84 -0.20 2.89
CA LEU A 80 15.93 0.56 4.15
C LEU A 80 16.25 2.06 3.93
N LYS A 81 16.84 2.40 2.78
CA LYS A 81 17.13 3.78 2.38
C LYS A 81 16.41 4.08 1.09
N ILE A 82 15.34 4.86 1.20
CA ILE A 82 14.61 5.35 0.04
C ILE A 82 15.48 6.41 -0.65
N GLY A 83 15.97 6.10 -1.84
CA GLY A 83 16.71 7.06 -2.65
C GLY A 83 15.82 8.17 -3.20
N ILE A 84 16.38 9.37 -3.35
CA ILE A 84 15.72 10.53 -4.01
C ILE A 84 15.25 10.17 -5.44
N ARG A 85 15.93 9.23 -6.11
CA ARG A 85 15.56 8.78 -7.46
C ARG A 85 14.19 8.08 -7.45
N THR A 86 13.98 7.17 -6.51
CA THR A 86 12.71 6.47 -6.30
C THR A 86 11.60 7.45 -5.95
N ILE A 87 11.85 8.37 -5.00
CA ILE A 87 10.89 9.43 -4.64
C ILE A 87 10.57 10.31 -5.83
N LYS A 88 11.56 10.69 -6.67
CA LYS A 88 11.32 11.48 -7.87
C LYS A 88 10.47 10.76 -8.91
N THR A 89 10.72 9.47 -9.16
CA THR A 89 9.90 8.69 -10.07
C THR A 89 8.45 8.65 -9.59
N TYR A 90 8.22 8.41 -8.30
CA TYR A 90 6.88 8.41 -7.73
C TYR A 90 6.23 9.79 -7.73
N CYS A 91 6.96 10.83 -7.33
CA CYS A 91 6.46 12.22 -7.35
C CYS A 91 6.13 12.67 -8.79
N SER A 92 6.88 12.19 -9.79
CA SER A 92 6.59 12.45 -11.20
C SER A 92 5.32 11.72 -11.64
N HIS A 93 5.10 10.47 -11.23
CA HIS A 93 3.83 9.75 -11.46
C HIS A 93 2.65 10.44 -10.77
N MET A 94 2.85 10.93 -9.55
CA MET A 94 1.83 11.67 -8.81
C MET A 94 1.53 13.04 -9.40
N GLN A 95 2.52 13.71 -9.99
CA GLN A 95 2.28 14.94 -10.75
C GLN A 95 1.51 14.70 -12.03
N ASP A 96 1.73 13.55 -12.69
CA ASP A 96 0.95 13.13 -13.86
C ASP A 96 -0.51 12.82 -13.46
N GLU A 97 -0.71 12.23 -12.26
CA GLU A 97 -2.01 11.80 -11.73
C GLU A 97 -2.71 12.84 -10.80
N ASN A 98 -2.11 14.01 -10.55
CA ASN A 98 -2.62 15.08 -9.65
C ASN A 98 -2.79 14.70 -8.16
N ILE A 99 -1.91 13.86 -7.61
CA ILE A 99 -2.00 13.35 -6.24
C ILE A 99 -1.23 14.27 -5.26
N HIS A 100 -1.90 14.86 -4.26
CA HIS A 100 -1.32 15.88 -3.36
C HIS A 100 -0.84 15.37 -2.00
N SER A 101 -1.17 14.14 -1.58
CA SER A 101 -0.83 13.60 -0.25
C SER A 101 -0.08 12.27 -0.32
N ASN A 102 0.93 12.09 0.54
CA ASN A 102 1.79 10.89 0.60
C ASN A 102 2.10 10.49 2.04
N VAL A 103 2.11 9.18 2.30
CA VAL A 103 2.72 8.60 3.50
C VAL A 103 3.76 7.56 3.10
N ILE A 104 4.95 7.71 3.66
CA ILE A 104 6.04 6.74 3.57
C ILE A 104 6.09 6.01 4.92
N SER A 105 5.96 4.68 4.93
CA SER A 105 6.05 3.86 6.15
C SER A 105 6.76 2.54 5.92
#